data_AF-A0A5N5E6A3-F1
#
_entry.id   AF-A0A5N5E6A3-F1
#
_cell.length_a   1.000
_cell.length_b   1.000
_cell.length_c   1.000
_cell.angle_alpha   90.00
_cell.angle_beta   90.00
_cell.angle_gamma   90.00
#
_symmetry.space_group_name_H-M   'P 1'
#
loop_
_entity.id
_entity.type
_entity.pdbx_description
1 polymer ?
#
loop_
_entity_poly.entity_id
_entity_poly.type
_entity_poly.pdbx_seq_one_letter_code
_entity_poly.pdbx_strand_id
1 'polypeptide(L)'
;KSVSETDVNTLYAATQGVPVGLVTGDDIICGLVDAASPTTETVEVKKAHGWSATNSLPPSLACEQIRAGAERAVRKADTLKPVELRDEWTLEIVHPTTTGAELAEAVPGSRRISDRTISHTLGSVDDILGLITVNARLAAAGVSTIVAVANRT
;
A
#
# COMPACT_ATOMS: atom_id res chain seq x y z
N LYS A 1 -0.31 11.60 -5.99
CA LYS A 1 -0.02 11.50 -4.53
C LYS A 1 0.64 10.14 -4.30
N SER A 2 1.64 10.03 -3.42
CA SER A 2 2.12 8.71 -2.99
C SER A 2 1.03 7.98 -2.23
N VAL A 3 0.87 6.68 -2.48
CA VAL A 3 -0.14 5.84 -1.82
C VAL A 3 0.54 4.73 -1.03
N SER A 4 -0.05 4.38 0.11
CA SER A 4 0.34 3.25 0.93
C SER A 4 -0.42 1.98 0.52
N GLU A 5 0.03 0.81 0.97
CA GLU A 5 -0.73 -0.43 0.83
C GLU A 5 -2.11 -0.32 1.51
N THR A 6 -2.18 0.41 2.63
CA THR A 6 -3.46 0.66 3.32
C THR A 6 -4.43 1.44 2.44
N ASP A 7 -3.96 2.43 1.68
CA ASP A 7 -4.82 3.17 0.74
C ASP A 7 -5.40 2.24 -0.33
N VAL A 8 -4.55 1.39 -0.94
CA VAL A 8 -4.97 0.46 -2.00
C VAL A 8 -5.94 -0.60 -1.46
N ASN A 9 -5.65 -1.16 -0.28
CA ASN A 9 -6.54 -2.12 0.37
C ASN A 9 -7.87 -1.48 0.81
N THR A 10 -7.85 -0.19 1.18
CA THR A 10 -9.07 0.57 1.51
C THR A 10 -9.93 0.80 0.27
N LEU A 11 -9.31 1.11 -0.88
CA LEU A 11 -10.03 1.18 -2.17
C LEU A 11 -10.67 -0.16 -2.52
N TYR A 12 -9.96 -1.27 -2.30
CA TYR A 12 -10.51 -2.60 -2.55
C TYR A 12 -11.65 -2.94 -1.60
N ALA A 13 -11.53 -2.64 -0.30
CA ALA A 13 -12.64 -2.82 0.64
C ALA A 13 -13.89 -2.02 0.21
N ALA A 14 -13.69 -0.83 -0.35
CA ALA A 14 -14.79 -0.01 -0.86
C ALA A 14 -15.48 -0.59 -2.09
N THR A 15 -14.81 -1.37 -2.96
CA THR A 15 -15.49 -2.09 -4.05
C THR A 15 -16.48 -3.13 -3.54
N GLN A 16 -16.30 -3.60 -2.29
CA GLN A 16 -17.19 -4.51 -1.60
C GLN A 16 -18.23 -3.77 -0.72
N GLY A 17 -18.24 -2.44 -0.74
CA GLY A 17 -19.09 -1.64 0.14
C GLY A 17 -18.69 -1.69 1.61
N VAL A 18 -17.47 -2.12 1.93
CA VAL A 18 -16.99 -2.29 3.31
C VAL A 18 -16.07 -1.13 3.71
N PRO A 19 -16.38 -0.38 4.78
CA PRO A 19 -15.47 0.64 5.29
C PRO A 19 -14.32 0.01 6.11
N VAL A 20 -13.14 0.63 6.04
CA VAL A 20 -12.02 0.30 6.93
C VAL A 20 -12.16 1.06 8.25
N GLY A 21 -12.51 0.35 9.31
CA GLY A 21 -12.77 0.94 10.63
C GLY A 21 -11.57 1.02 11.58
N LEU A 22 -10.53 0.21 11.34
CA LEU A 22 -9.33 0.16 12.17
C LEU A 22 -8.08 -0.11 11.31
N VAL A 23 -7.02 0.65 11.56
CA VAL A 23 -5.67 0.35 11.07
C VAL A 23 -4.71 0.27 12.27
N THR A 24 -3.85 -0.73 12.29
CA THR A 24 -2.87 -0.93 13.37
C THR A 24 -1.48 -1.03 12.77
N GLY A 25 -0.48 -0.39 13.36
CA GLY A 25 0.85 -0.40 12.78
C GLY A 25 1.86 0.44 13.53
N ASP A 26 2.76 1.07 12.80
CA ASP A 26 3.67 2.07 13.36
C ASP A 26 3.08 3.48 13.35
N ASP A 27 3.82 4.41 13.93
CA ASP A 27 3.50 5.85 13.96
C ASP A 27 3.34 6.43 12.55
N ILE A 28 4.09 5.92 11.58
CA ILE A 28 4.05 6.42 10.20
C ILE A 28 2.72 6.06 9.52
N ILE A 29 2.32 4.79 9.52
CA ILE A 29 1.06 4.39 8.87
C ILE A 29 -0.15 4.92 9.63
N CYS A 30 -0.10 4.96 10.97
CA CYS A 30 -1.18 5.52 11.77
C CYS A 30 -1.35 7.01 11.47
N GLY A 31 -0.25 7.78 11.43
CA GLY A 31 -0.31 9.20 11.06
C GLY A 31 -0.81 9.46 9.64
N LEU A 32 -0.47 8.60 8.68
CA LEU A 32 -0.99 8.69 7.30
C LEU A 32 -2.51 8.44 7.26
N VAL A 33 -3.00 7.45 7.99
CA VAL A 33 -4.43 7.12 8.07
C VAL A 33 -5.19 8.20 8.81
N ASP A 34 -4.69 8.70 9.93
CA ASP A 34 -5.32 9.80 10.69
C ASP A 34 -5.50 11.06 9.83
N ALA A 35 -4.50 11.38 8.99
CA ALA A 35 -4.56 12.51 8.08
C ALA A 35 -5.53 12.29 6.89
N ALA A 36 -5.67 11.05 6.41
CA ALA A 36 -6.47 10.73 5.23
C ALA A 36 -7.94 10.38 5.55
N SER A 37 -8.18 9.73 6.70
CA SER A 37 -9.48 9.25 7.17
C SER A 37 -9.57 9.38 8.70
N PRO A 38 -9.86 10.59 9.22
CA PRO A 38 -9.94 10.84 10.67
C PRO A 38 -11.01 10.01 11.39
N THR A 39 -11.95 9.42 10.65
CA THR A 39 -12.98 8.54 11.20
C THR A 39 -12.50 7.10 11.40
N THR A 40 -11.44 6.67 10.72
CA THR A 40 -10.84 5.34 10.91
C THR A 40 -10.06 5.33 12.23
N GLU A 41 -10.29 4.34 13.09
CA GLU A 41 -9.46 4.19 14.29
C GLU A 41 -8.04 3.79 13.89
N THR A 42 -7.06 4.34 14.60
CA THR A 42 -5.66 3.92 14.49
C THR A 42 -5.14 3.42 15.83
N VAL A 43 -4.26 2.42 15.79
CA VAL A 43 -3.54 1.93 16.97
C VAL A 43 -2.07 1.78 16.61
N GLU A 44 -1.27 2.73 17.09
CA GLU A 44 0.19 2.67 17.03
C GLU A 44 0.71 1.65 18.04
N VAL A 45 1.37 0.59 17.56
CA VAL A 45 1.97 -0.45 18.41
C VAL A 45 3.50 -0.43 18.41
N LYS A 46 4.10 0.42 17.59
CA LYS A 46 5.55 0.59 17.49
C LYS A 46 5.90 1.96 16.91
N LYS A 47 7.10 2.45 17.21
CA LYS A 47 7.67 3.65 16.58
C LYS A 47 8.80 3.27 15.64
N ALA A 48 8.74 3.73 14.39
CA ALA A 48 9.76 3.47 13.40
C ALA A 48 11.01 4.33 13.65
N HIS A 49 12.19 3.70 13.65
CA HIS A 49 13.49 4.35 13.78
C HIS A 49 14.39 4.01 12.58
N GLY A 50 13.82 4.10 11.39
CA GLY A 50 14.46 3.76 10.12
C GLY A 50 13.91 2.47 9.52
N TRP A 51 14.59 1.96 8.50
CA TRP A 51 14.10 0.84 7.69
C TRP A 51 13.93 -0.47 8.48
N SER A 52 14.88 -0.79 9.36
CA SER A 52 14.96 -2.08 10.03
C SER A 52 15.05 -1.97 11.56
N ALA A 53 14.63 -0.84 12.12
CA ALA A 53 14.69 -0.59 13.56
C ALA A 53 13.38 0.05 14.03
N THR A 54 12.85 -0.45 15.15
CA THR A 54 11.61 0.03 15.74
C THR A 54 11.66 -0.06 17.25
N ASN A 55 10.99 0.86 17.95
CA ASN A 55 10.67 0.71 19.36
C ASN A 55 9.24 0.18 19.49
N SER A 56 9.10 -1.11 19.80
CA SER A 56 7.80 -1.79 19.84
C SER A 56 7.26 -1.88 21.26
N LEU A 57 5.93 -1.79 21.41
CA LEU A 57 5.27 -2.13 22.67
C LEU A 57 5.49 -3.61 23.02
N PRO A 58 5.47 -3.97 24.32
CA PRO A 58 5.35 -5.37 24.72
C PRO A 58 4.13 -6.03 24.06
N PRO A 59 4.21 -7.30 23.61
CA PRO A 59 3.12 -7.94 22.88
C PRO A 59 1.78 -7.95 23.62
N SER A 60 1.79 -8.13 24.94
CA SER A 60 0.58 -8.09 25.77
C SER A 60 -0.12 -6.73 25.70
N LEU A 61 0.66 -5.65 25.79
CA LEU A 61 0.16 -4.28 25.72
C LEU A 61 -0.33 -3.93 24.31
N ALA A 62 0.39 -4.36 23.26
CA ALA A 62 -0.06 -4.17 21.89
C ALA A 62 -1.42 -4.86 21.64
N CYS A 63 -1.57 -6.11 22.07
CA CYS A 63 -2.84 -6.84 21.96
C CYS A 63 -3.99 -6.19 22.74
N GLU A 64 -3.71 -5.65 23.93
CA GLU A 64 -4.68 -4.90 24.72
C GLU A 64 -5.16 -3.64 23.98
N GLN A 65 -4.24 -2.84 23.46
CA GLN A 65 -4.56 -1.62 22.73
C GLN A 65 -5.30 -1.91 21.42
N ILE A 66 -4.89 -2.92 20.67
CA ILE A 66 -5.57 -3.36 19.44
C ILE A 66 -7.00 -3.79 19.77
N ARG A 67 -7.21 -4.56 20.84
CA ARG A 67 -8.55 -4.98 21.26
C ARG A 67 -9.43 -3.78 21.59
N ALA A 68 -8.90 -2.81 22.33
CA ALA A 68 -9.63 -1.58 22.65
C ALA A 68 -9.95 -0.74 21.40
N GLY A 69 -9.01 -0.63 20.45
CA GLY A 69 -9.23 0.04 19.17
C GLY A 69 -10.28 -0.66 18.30
N ALA A 70 -10.24 -1.99 18.24
CA ALA A 70 -11.23 -2.79 17.54
C ALA A 70 -12.63 -2.62 18.15
N GLU A 71 -12.74 -2.59 19.47
CA GLU A 71 -14.02 -2.32 20.14
C GLU A 71 -14.58 -0.94 19.74
N ARG A 72 -13.76 0.11 19.77
CA ARG A 72 -14.18 1.46 19.35
C ARG A 72 -14.63 1.50 17.90
N ALA A 73 -13.86 0.88 17.00
CA ALA A 73 -14.16 0.80 15.58
C ALA A 73 -15.51 0.11 15.32
N VAL A 74 -15.74 -1.03 15.98
CA VAL A 74 -17.00 -1.79 15.85
C VAL A 74 -18.18 -1.01 16.42
N ARG A 75 -18.03 -0.37 17.59
CA ARG A 75 -19.12 0.42 18.20
C ARG A 75 -19.60 1.58 17.33
N LYS A 76 -18.73 2.13 16.49
CA LYS A 76 -19.07 3.22 15.56
C LYS A 76 -19.23 2.77 14.12
N ALA A 77 -19.33 1.46 13.85
CA ALA A 77 -19.36 0.91 12.50
C ALA A 77 -20.46 1.55 11.63
N ASP A 78 -21.65 1.81 12.20
CA ASP A 78 -22.78 2.45 11.50
C ASP A 78 -22.51 3.89 11.04
N THR A 79 -21.46 4.52 11.56
CA THR A 79 -21.05 5.89 11.19
C THR A 79 -19.96 5.90 10.12
N LEU A 80 -19.34 4.75 9.86
CA LEU A 80 -18.26 4.63 8.88
C LEU A 80 -18.82 4.50 7.47
N LYS A 81 -18.13 5.12 6.51
CA LYS A 81 -18.47 5.03 5.10
C LYS A 81 -17.28 4.52 4.30
N PRO A 82 -17.50 3.64 3.31
CA PRO A 82 -16.46 3.30 2.34
C PRO A 82 -15.94 4.55 1.65
N VAL A 83 -14.67 4.53 1.24
CA VAL A 83 -14.11 5.61 0.42
C VAL A 83 -14.81 5.67 -0.94
N GLU A 84 -14.90 6.86 -1.52
CA GLU A 84 -15.51 7.04 -2.82
C GLU A 84 -14.66 6.41 -3.92
N LEU A 85 -15.31 5.59 -4.76
CA LEU A 85 -14.70 4.99 -5.93
C LEU A 85 -14.80 5.95 -7.12
N ARG A 86 -13.82 5.85 -8.01
CA ARG A 86 -13.77 6.59 -9.28
C ARG A 86 -13.79 5.59 -10.42
N ASP A 87 -14.31 6.04 -11.55
CA ASP A 87 -14.40 5.26 -12.79
C ASP A 87 -13.05 5.15 -13.52
N GLU A 88 -12.07 5.99 -13.17
CA GLU A 88 -10.75 6.00 -13.79
C GLU A 88 -9.65 6.39 -12.79
N TRP A 89 -8.51 5.70 -12.88
CA TRP A 89 -7.34 5.88 -12.06
C TRP A 89 -6.07 5.89 -12.90
N THR A 90 -5.14 6.79 -12.60
CA THR A 90 -3.78 6.73 -13.12
C THR A 90 -2.85 6.18 -12.06
N LEU A 91 -2.29 5.01 -12.30
CA LEU A 91 -1.31 4.37 -11.44
C LEU A 91 0.10 4.63 -11.97
N GLU A 92 0.94 5.23 -11.13
CA GLU A 92 2.37 5.39 -11.40
C GLU A 92 3.18 4.49 -10.47
N ILE A 93 4.07 3.66 -11.03
CA ILE A 93 4.91 2.72 -10.28
C ILE A 93 6.37 3.05 -10.55
N VAL A 94 7.09 3.38 -9.48
CA VAL A 94 8.54 3.56 -9.51
C VAL A 94 9.22 2.23 -9.21
N HIS A 95 9.92 1.69 -10.19
CA HIS A 95 10.68 0.45 -10.08
C HIS A 95 12.03 0.65 -9.39
N PRO A 96 12.57 -0.38 -8.70
CA PRO A 96 13.90 -0.31 -8.10
C PRO A 96 15.03 -0.17 -9.13
N THR A 97 14.83 -0.72 -10.34
CA THR A 97 15.84 -0.74 -11.41
C THR A 97 15.24 -0.28 -12.73
N THR A 98 16.09 0.25 -13.61
CA THR A 98 15.70 0.59 -14.99
C THR A 98 15.24 -0.65 -15.76
N THR A 99 15.93 -1.79 -15.58
CA THR A 99 15.53 -3.08 -16.15
C THR A 99 14.13 -3.52 -15.71
N GLY A 100 13.78 -3.32 -14.44
CA GLY A 100 12.42 -3.60 -13.95
C GLY A 100 11.36 -2.75 -14.65
N ALA A 101 11.64 -1.45 -14.83
CA ALA A 101 10.75 -0.55 -15.57
C ALA A 101 10.63 -0.92 -17.06
N GLU A 102 11.72 -1.34 -17.70
CA GLU A 102 11.72 -1.81 -19.10
C GLU A 102 10.89 -3.08 -19.28
N LEU A 103 11.01 -4.04 -18.36
CA LEU A 103 10.17 -5.23 -18.37
C LEU A 103 8.69 -4.87 -18.17
N ALA A 104 8.41 -3.90 -17.30
CA ALA A 104 7.06 -3.43 -17.00
C ALA A 104 6.41 -2.62 -18.14
N GLU A 105 7.21 -1.92 -18.94
CA GLU A 105 6.76 -1.21 -20.14
C GLU A 105 6.19 -2.17 -21.20
N ALA A 106 6.64 -3.43 -21.22
CA ALA A 106 6.12 -4.45 -22.13
C ALA A 106 4.68 -4.91 -21.78
N VAL A 107 4.16 -4.56 -20.59
CA VAL A 107 2.77 -4.83 -20.22
C VAL A 107 1.84 -3.94 -21.06
N PRO A 108 0.86 -4.48 -21.79
CA PRO A 108 -0.05 -3.68 -22.61
C PRO A 108 -0.72 -2.54 -21.84
N GLY A 109 -0.68 -1.34 -22.41
CA GLY A 109 -1.22 -0.11 -21.81
C GLY A 109 -0.27 0.60 -20.84
N SER A 110 0.84 -0.02 -20.43
CA SER A 110 1.88 0.67 -19.67
C SER A 110 2.63 1.66 -20.55
N ARG A 111 3.00 2.80 -19.98
CA ARG A 111 3.88 3.80 -20.59
C ARG A 111 5.01 4.13 -19.65
N ARG A 112 6.26 4.05 -20.11
CA ARG A 112 7.41 4.55 -19.35
C ARG A 112 7.45 6.07 -19.41
N ILE A 113 7.40 6.73 -18.25
CA ILE A 113 7.37 8.19 -18.12
C ILE A 113 8.64 8.76 -17.49
N SER A 114 9.53 7.90 -16.97
CA SER A 114 10.90 8.23 -16.57
C SER A 114 11.77 6.98 -16.55
N ASP A 115 13.06 7.12 -16.25
CA ASP A 115 14.04 6.03 -16.18
C ASP A 115 13.54 4.82 -15.39
N ARG A 116 12.76 5.03 -14.33
CA ARG A 116 12.26 3.95 -13.47
C ARG A 116 10.75 3.96 -13.27
N THR A 117 10.01 4.85 -13.92
CA THR A 117 8.58 5.01 -13.62
C THR A 117 7.74 4.61 -14.82
N ILE A 118 6.78 3.72 -14.58
CA ILE A 118 5.70 3.41 -15.53
C ILE A 118 4.41 4.07 -15.07
N SER A 119 3.55 4.42 -16.03
CA SER A 119 2.21 4.96 -15.82
C SER A 119 1.20 4.11 -16.56
N HIS A 120 0.03 3.89 -15.96
CA HIS A 120 -1.07 3.13 -16.56
C HIS A 120 -2.41 3.71 -16.12
N THR A 121 -3.38 3.78 -17.04
CA THR A 121 -4.74 4.25 -16.78
C THR A 121 -5.69 3.06 -16.71
N LEU A 122 -6.41 2.95 -15.59
CA LEU A 122 -7.17 1.77 -15.19
C LEU A 122 -8.60 2.17 -14.81
N GLY A 123 -9.57 1.34 -15.19
CA GLY A 123 -10.99 1.59 -14.91
C GLY A 123 -11.52 0.92 -13.64
N SER A 124 -10.73 0.06 -12.99
CA SER A 124 -11.17 -0.69 -11.82
C SER A 124 -10.06 -0.87 -10.79
N VAL A 125 -10.45 -1.02 -9.52
CA VAL A 125 -9.50 -1.31 -8.43
C VAL A 125 -8.92 -2.72 -8.54
N ASP A 126 -9.65 -3.67 -9.11
CA ASP A 126 -9.15 -5.02 -9.38
C ASP A 126 -7.98 -4.98 -10.37
N ASP A 127 -8.08 -4.18 -11.43
CA ASP A 127 -6.98 -3.99 -12.37
C ASP A 127 -5.78 -3.29 -11.72
N ILE A 128 -6.01 -2.34 -10.78
CA ILE A 128 -4.95 -1.72 -9.98
C ILE A 128 -4.19 -2.79 -9.18
N LEU A 129 -4.89 -3.63 -8.43
CA LEU A 129 -4.27 -4.70 -7.63
C LEU A 129 -3.53 -5.71 -8.50
N GLY A 130 -4.14 -6.10 -9.62
CA GLY A 130 -3.53 -6.98 -10.62
C GLY A 130 -2.23 -6.39 -11.16
N LEU A 131 -2.26 -5.12 -11.56
CA LEU A 131 -1.10 -4.44 -12.13
C LEU A 131 0.01 -4.24 -11.09
N ILE A 132 -0.32 -3.90 -9.84
CA ILE A 132 0.65 -3.84 -8.73
C ILE A 132 1.33 -5.21 -8.54
N THR A 133 0.54 -6.29 -8.53
CA THR A 133 1.04 -7.65 -8.33
C THR A 133 2.00 -8.06 -9.45
N VAL A 134 1.60 -7.84 -10.70
CA VAL A 134 2.45 -8.13 -11.88
C VAL A 134 3.73 -7.32 -11.81
N ASN A 135 3.63 -6.01 -11.54
CA ASN A 135 4.79 -5.13 -11.47
C ASN A 135 5.75 -5.49 -10.33
N ALA A 136 5.25 -5.95 -9.18
CA ALA A 136 6.10 -6.43 -8.10
C ALA A 136 6.97 -7.64 -8.54
N ARG A 137 6.41 -8.53 -9.38
CA ARG A 137 7.18 -9.66 -9.95
C ARG A 137 8.20 -9.20 -10.98
N LEU A 138 7.84 -8.25 -11.84
CA LEU A 138 8.76 -7.69 -12.84
C LEU A 138 9.89 -6.90 -12.18
N ALA A 139 9.61 -6.14 -11.12
CA ALA A 139 10.60 -5.46 -10.30
C ALA A 139 11.60 -6.46 -9.69
N ALA A 140 11.10 -7.55 -9.10
CA ALA A 140 11.94 -8.60 -8.54
C ALA A 140 12.82 -9.26 -9.61
N ALA A 141 12.27 -9.56 -10.79
CA ALA A 141 13.03 -10.10 -11.91
C ALA A 141 14.14 -9.14 -12.37
N GLY A 142 13.84 -7.85 -12.49
CA GLY A 142 14.82 -6.82 -12.85
C GLY A 142 15.96 -6.72 -11.84
N VAL A 143 15.69 -6.83 -10.54
CA VAL A 143 16.73 -6.87 -9.49
C VAL A 143 17.58 -8.14 -9.62
N SER A 144 16.95 -9.31 -9.81
CA SER A 144 17.68 -10.57 -9.98
C SER A 144 18.62 -10.56 -11.19
N THR A 145 18.23 -9.94 -12.30
CA THR A 145 19.10 -9.79 -13.48
C THR A 145 20.34 -8.96 -13.16
N ILE A 146 20.20 -7.84 -12.45
CA ILE A 146 21.36 -7.01 -12.07
C ILE A 146 22.31 -7.76 -11.13
N VAL A 147 21.77 -8.44 -10.11
CA VAL A 147 22.59 -9.23 -9.18
C VAL A 147 23.33 -10.37 -9.90
N ALA A 148 22.67 -11.05 -10.83
CA ALA A 148 23.29 -12.12 -11.60
C ALA A 148 24.44 -11.62 -12.48
N VAL A 149 24.36 -10.39 -13.02
CA VAL A 149 25.46 -9.78 -13.77
C VAL A 149 26.61 -9.40 -12.83
N ALA A 150 26.31 -8.78 -11.68
CA ALA A 150 27.32 -8.39 -10.69
C ALA A 150 28.10 -9.58 -10.11
N ASN A 151 27.44 -10.73 -9.91
CA ASN A 151 28.10 -11.93 -9.40
C ASN A 151 28.95 -12.68 -10.45
N ARG A 152 28.91 -12.26 -11.72
CA ARG A 152 29.73 -12.83 -12.80
C ARG A 152 31.05 -12.09 -13.02
N THR A 153 31.22 -10.92 -12.40
CA THR A 153 32.44 -10.10 -12.42
C THR A 153 33.23 -10.30 -11.14
#